data_AF-A0A7Y5CXX8-F1
#
_entry.id   AF-A0A7Y5CXX8-F1
#
_cell.length_a   1.000
_cell.length_b   1.000
_cell.length_c   1.000
_cell.angle_alpha   90.00
_cell.angle_beta   90.00
_cell.angle_gamma   90.00
#
_symmetry.space_group_name_H-M   'P 1'
#
loop_
_entity.id
_entity.type
_entity.pdbx_description
1 polymer ?
#
loop_
_entity_poly.entity_id
_entity_poly.type
_entity_poly.pdbx_seq_one_letter_code
_entity_poly.pdbx_strand_id
1 'polypeptide(L)'
;MNATWNKIKSDHPIWFSPATMRFFRSRICYSTLQRSGDGWLFVSSEQGPNQRGRRYTVRRVDADGVSTVGGFQAYASRAAAIVAQRRELALAGGAK
;
A
#
# COMPACT_ATOMS: atom_id res chain seq x y z
N MET A 1 0.54 11.36 -12.35
CA MET A 1 0.68 9.94 -11.96
C MET A 1 1.62 9.29 -12.99
N ASN A 2 2.66 8.55 -12.59
CA ASN A 2 3.65 8.02 -13.53
C ASN A 2 3.18 6.72 -14.20
N ALA A 3 3.86 6.30 -15.28
CA ALA A 3 3.50 5.11 -16.07
C ALA A 3 3.42 3.83 -15.23
N THR A 4 4.27 3.70 -14.20
CA THR A 4 4.28 2.56 -13.28
C THR A 4 2.93 2.38 -12.57
N TRP A 5 2.33 3.47 -12.06
CA TRP A 5 1.02 3.40 -11.41
C TRP A 5 -0.10 3.02 -12.37
N ASN A 6 -0.05 3.48 -13.62
CA ASN A 6 -1.04 3.08 -14.63
C ASN A 6 -1.00 1.58 -14.87
N LYS A 7 0.21 1.01 -15.00
CA LYS A 7 0.41 -0.43 -15.14
C LYS A 7 -0.11 -1.20 -13.92
N ILE A 8 0.30 -0.83 -12.71
CA ILE A 8 -0.14 -1.47 -11.46
C ILE A 8 -1.68 -1.48 -11.35
N LYS A 9 -2.34 -0.37 -11.68
CA LYS A 9 -3.81 -0.31 -11.64
C LYS A 9 -4.47 -1.19 -12.70
N SER A 10 -3.88 -1.27 -13.89
CA SER A 10 -4.35 -2.12 -14.98
C SER A 10 -4.21 -3.61 -14.64
N ASP A 11 -3.09 -3.99 -14.02
CA ASP A 11 -2.78 -5.39 -13.69
C ASP A 11 -3.60 -5.89 -12.49
N HIS A 12 -4.07 -5.00 -11.60
CA HIS A 12 -4.81 -5.37 -10.38
C HIS A 12 -6.18 -4.66 -10.24
N PRO A 13 -7.09 -4.81 -11.22
CA PRO A 13 -8.28 -3.97 -11.35
C PRO A 13 -9.26 -4.11 -10.16
N ILE A 14 -9.32 -5.27 -9.50
CA ILE A 14 -10.25 -5.51 -8.38
C ILE A 14 -9.88 -4.64 -7.16
N TRP A 15 -8.61 -4.59 -6.79
CA TRP A 15 -8.14 -3.81 -5.65
C TRP A 15 -8.29 -2.31 -5.90
N PHE A 16 -7.95 -1.87 -7.12
CA PHE A 16 -8.05 -0.47 -7.55
C PHE A 16 -9.43 -0.07 -8.10
N SER A 17 -10.42 -0.97 -8.03
CA SER A 17 -11.77 -0.67 -8.52
C SER A 17 -12.41 0.43 -7.67
N PRO A 18 -13.23 1.31 -8.27
CA PRO A 18 -13.96 2.33 -7.52
C PRO A 18 -14.84 1.73 -6.41
N ALA A 19 -15.41 0.54 -6.64
CA ALA A 19 -16.25 -0.14 -5.66
C ALA A 19 -15.46 -0.58 -4.43
N THR A 20 -14.33 -1.28 -4.61
CA THR A 20 -13.45 -1.70 -3.51
C THR A 20 -12.88 -0.50 -2.76
N MET A 21 -12.36 0.50 -3.49
CA MET A 21 -11.82 1.71 -2.86
C MET A 21 -12.88 2.48 -2.08
N ARG A 22 -14.13 2.53 -2.58
CA ARG A 22 -15.25 3.19 -1.87
C ARG A 22 -15.66 2.43 -0.62
N PHE A 23 -15.75 1.09 -0.68
CA PHE A 23 -16.13 0.24 0.45
C PHE A 23 -15.21 0.46 1.66
N PHE A 24 -13.89 0.48 1.43
CA PHE A 24 -12.89 0.71 2.49
C PHE A 24 -12.56 2.20 2.71
N ARG A 25 -13.18 3.10 1.94
CA ARG A 25 -12.85 4.53 1.87
C ARG A 25 -11.33 4.76 1.71
N SER A 26 -10.73 3.95 0.85
CA SER A 26 -9.29 3.90 0.62
C SER A 26 -8.77 5.17 -0.04
N ARG A 27 -7.61 5.64 0.40
CA ARG A 27 -6.80 6.66 -0.29
C ARG A 27 -5.38 6.15 -0.46
N ILE A 28 -4.85 6.25 -1.68
CA ILE A 28 -3.50 5.81 -2.03
C ILE A 28 -2.54 6.98 -1.85
N CYS A 29 -1.42 6.77 -1.16
CA CYS A 29 -0.33 7.74 -1.08
C CYS A 29 0.60 7.56 -2.28
N TYR A 30 0.20 8.02 -3.46
CA TYR A 30 0.90 7.76 -4.73
C TYR A 30 2.41 8.07 -4.73
N SER A 31 2.86 9.05 -3.94
CA SER A 31 4.27 9.44 -3.86
C SER A 31 5.14 8.48 -3.03
N THR A 32 4.57 7.44 -2.42
CA THR A 32 5.32 6.47 -1.61
C THR A 32 5.59 5.17 -2.36
N LEU A 33 5.38 5.11 -3.67
CA LEU A 33 5.70 3.91 -4.44
C LEU A 33 7.21 3.70 -4.45
N GLN A 34 7.68 2.53 -4.01
CA GLN A 34 9.10 2.18 -3.91
C GLN A 34 9.30 0.73 -4.39
N ARG A 35 10.36 0.47 -5.15
CA ARG A 35 10.68 -0.88 -5.65
C ARG A 35 11.14 -1.77 -4.49
N SER A 36 10.66 -3.02 -4.43
CA SER A 36 11.02 -3.98 -3.39
C SER A 36 11.03 -5.40 -3.95
N GLY A 37 12.22 -6.03 -4.09
CA GLY A 37 12.35 -7.38 -4.65
C GLY A 37 11.79 -7.46 -6.08
N ASP A 38 10.76 -8.27 -6.31
CA ASP A 38 10.00 -8.39 -7.58
C ASP A 38 8.70 -7.58 -7.63
N GLY A 39 8.39 -6.85 -6.55
CA GLY A 39 7.21 -6.00 -6.47
C GLY A 39 7.50 -4.53 -6.14
N TRP A 40 6.45 -3.87 -5.67
CA TRP A 40 6.48 -2.51 -5.18
C TRP A 40 5.82 -2.42 -3.83
N LEU A 41 6.36 -1.56 -2.96
CA LEU A 41 5.69 -1.16 -1.73
C LEU A 41 5.04 0.21 -1.94
N PHE A 42 3.87 0.39 -1.35
CA PHE A 42 3.20 1.69 -1.26
C PHE A 42 2.38 1.80 0.02
N VAL A 43 1.97 3.03 0.37
CA VAL A 43 1.13 3.28 1.53
C VAL A 43 -0.29 3.58 1.07
N SER A 44 -1.26 2.85 1.61
CA SER A 44 -2.68 3.19 1.53
C SER A 44 -3.19 3.67 2.88
N SER A 45 -4.38 4.22 2.88
CA SER A 45 -5.10 4.53 4.11
C SER A 45 -6.56 4.20 3.94
N GLU A 46 -7.18 3.71 4.99
CA GLU A 46 -8.55 3.20 4.99
C GLU A 46 -9.31 3.76 6.19
N GLN A 47 -10.64 3.79 6.11
CA GLN A 47 -11.52 4.03 7.26
C GLN A 47 -12.35 2.76 7.45
N GLY A 48 -11.97 1.94 8.42
CA GLY A 48 -12.72 0.74 8.74
C GLY A 48 -14.10 1.07 9.31
N PRO A 49 -15.06 0.13 9.25
CA PRO A 49 -16.43 0.34 9.73
C PRO A 49 -16.49 0.68 11.24
N ASN A 50 -15.49 0.25 12.02
CA ASN A 50 -15.46 0.41 13.48
C ASN A 50 -14.43 1.43 14.01
N GLN A 51 -13.73 2.19 13.14
CA GLN A 51 -12.64 3.07 13.58
C GLN A 51 -13.03 4.56 13.61
N ARG A 52 -12.71 5.23 14.72
CA ARG A 52 -12.77 6.70 14.90
C ARG A 52 -11.61 7.43 14.20
N GLY A 53 -11.33 7.12 12.94
CA GLY A 53 -10.28 7.82 12.19
C GLY A 53 -9.68 7.03 11.04
N ARG A 54 -8.93 7.76 10.19
CA ARG A 54 -8.19 7.18 9.07
C ARG A 54 -6.89 6.57 9.59
N ARG A 55 -6.66 5.30 9.25
CA ARG A 55 -5.39 4.60 9.52
C ARG A 55 -4.66 4.32 8.22
N TYR A 56 -3.38 3.99 8.34
CA TYR A 56 -2.50 3.74 7.21
C TYR A 56 -2.03 2.29 7.23
N THR A 57 -1.82 1.76 6.04
CA THR A 57 -1.41 0.37 5.78
C THR A 57 -0.24 0.41 4.79
N VAL A 58 0.81 -0.36 5.05
CA VAL A 58 1.85 -0.63 4.05
C VAL A 58 1.37 -1.81 3.20
N ARG A 59 1.44 -1.64 1.88
CA ARG A 59 0.99 -2.62 0.89
C ARG A 59 2.15 -3.05 0.04
N ARG A 60 2.17 -4.33 -0.32
CA ARG A 60 3.03 -4.89 -1.38
C ARG A 60 2.17 -5.20 -2.59
N VAL A 61 2.69 -4.90 -3.77
CA VAL A 61 2.11 -5.30 -5.04
C VAL A 61 3.14 -6.01 -5.90
N ASP A 62 2.82 -7.22 -6.32
CA ASP A 62 3.61 -8.07 -7.21
C ASP A 62 2.66 -8.90 -8.12
N ALA A 63 3.19 -9.91 -8.80
CA ALA A 63 2.42 -10.72 -9.75
C ALA A 63 1.18 -11.39 -9.12
N ASP A 64 1.23 -11.70 -7.83
CA ASP A 64 0.15 -12.40 -7.12
C ASP A 64 -0.96 -11.44 -6.66
N GLY A 65 -0.69 -10.13 -6.64
CA GLY A 65 -1.68 -9.11 -6.32
C GLY A 65 -1.21 -8.11 -5.27
N VAL A 66 -2.18 -7.53 -4.55
CA VAL A 66 -1.92 -6.54 -3.49
C VAL A 66 -2.13 -7.16 -2.12
N SER A 67 -1.06 -7.24 -1.33
CA SER A 67 -1.05 -7.81 0.02
C SER A 67 -0.72 -6.76 1.09
N THR A 68 -1.01 -7.09 2.35
CA THR A 68 -0.72 -6.24 3.51
C THR A 68 0.64 -6.61 4.09
N VAL A 69 1.45 -5.60 4.40
CA VAL A 69 2.72 -5.76 5.10
C VAL A 69 2.65 -5.03 6.43
N GLY A 70 3.03 -5.69 7.52
CA GLY A 70 3.02 -5.09 8.87
C GLY A 70 1.64 -4.86 9.49
N GLY A 71 0.56 -5.38 8.90
CA GLY A 71 -0.80 -5.35 9.44
C GLY A 71 -1.73 -4.31 8.81
N PHE A 72 -3.03 -4.65 8.72
CA PHE A 72 -4.04 -3.77 8.12
C PHE A 72 -4.42 -2.67 9.10
N GLN A 73 -4.42 -1.41 8.63
CA GLN A 73 -4.72 -0.24 9.45
C GLN A 73 -3.80 -0.09 10.69
N ALA A 74 -2.56 -0.59 10.61
CA ALA A 74 -1.63 -0.66 11.74
C ALA A 74 -1.11 0.72 12.19
N TYR A 75 -1.10 1.74 11.32
CA TYR A 75 -0.43 3.01 11.61
C TYR A 75 -1.41 4.18 11.76
N ALA A 76 -1.21 4.99 12.80
CA ALA A 76 -2.00 6.19 13.08
C ALA A 76 -1.72 7.35 12.12
N SER A 77 -0.54 7.37 11.50
CA SER A 77 -0.09 8.48 10.66
C SER A 77 0.61 8.00 9.40
N ARG A 78 0.58 8.84 8.36
CA ARG A 78 1.31 8.62 7.12
C ARG A 78 2.82 8.47 7.36
N ALA A 79 3.37 9.31 8.23
CA ALA A 79 4.80 9.29 8.54
C ALA A 79 5.23 7.96 9.18
N ALA A 80 4.44 7.44 10.13
CA ALA A 80 4.71 6.15 10.74
C ALA A 80 4.67 4.99 9.73
N ALA A 81 3.70 5.00 8.82
CA ALA A 81 3.62 4.01 7.74
C ALA A 81 4.81 4.10 6.76
N ILE A 82 5.29 5.32 6.44
CA ILE A 82 6.50 5.50 5.61
C ILE A 82 7.75 4.98 6.31
N VAL A 83 7.89 5.21 7.63
CA VAL A 83 9.01 4.65 8.41
C VAL A 83 8.96 3.11 8.38
N ALA A 84 7.78 2.52 8.57
CA ALA A 84 7.60 1.07 8.47
C ALA A 84 7.93 0.55 7.07
N GLN A 85 7.42 1.19 6.01
CA GLN A 85 7.76 0.86 4.63
C GLN A 85 9.27 0.86 4.38
N ARG A 86 10.01 1.85 4.91
CA ARG A 86 11.47 1.91 4.76
C ARG A 86 12.18 0.75 5.47
N ARG A 87 11.66 0.29 6.61
CA ARG A 87 12.18 -0.90 7.29
C ARG A 87 11.97 -2.15 6.44
N GLU A 88 10.78 -2.32 5.87
CA GLU A 88 10.48 -3.43 4.94
C GLU A 88 11.40 -3.41 3.71
N LEU A 89 11.66 -2.23 3.14
CA LEU A 89 12.63 -2.08 2.04
C LEU A 89 14.05 -2.51 2.43
N ALA A 90 14.51 -2.14 3.63
CA ALA A 90 15.83 -2.51 4.12
C ALA A 90 15.96 -4.03 4.31
N LEU A 91 14.90 -4.68 4.82
CA LEU A 91 14.87 -6.14 4.96
C LEU A 91 14.86 -6.85 3.60
N ALA A 92 14.11 -6.34 2.62
CA ALA A 92 14.06 -6.89 1.27
C ALA A 92 15.37 -6.68 0.49
N GLY A 93 16.11 -5.61 0.78
CA GLY A 93 17.41 -5.32 0.14
C GLY A 93 18.62 -6.00 0.80
N GLY A 94 18.44 -6.58 1.99
CA GLY A 94 19.48 -7.31 2.74
C GLY A 94 19.57 -8.80 2.42
N ALA A 95 18.60 -9.35 1.68
CA ALA A 95 18.67 -10.70 1.14
C ALA A 95 19.52 -10.70 -0.14
N LYS A 96 20.84 -10.83 0.02
CA LYS A 96 21.77 -11.20 -1.06
C LYS A 96 22.44 -12.50 -0.69
#